data_AF-A0A0R3PQ83-F1
#
_entry.id   AF-A0A0R3PQ83-F1
#
_cell.length_a   1.000
_cell.length_b   1.000
_cell.length_c   1.000
_cell.angle_alpha   90.00
_cell.angle_beta   90.00
_cell.angle_gamma   90.00
#
_symmetry.space_group_name_H-M   'P 1'
#
loop_
_entity.id
_entity.type
_entity.pdbx_description
1 polymer ?
#
loop_
_entity_poly.entity_id
_entity_poly.type
_entity_poly.pdbx_seq_one_letter_code
_entity_poly.pdbx_strand_id
1 'polypeptide(L)'
;MFQVNIEMYASYVYLSMAMYFDRDDVALPNVSKWFRKQSDEEREHAIRLMKFQNLRGGSVVLQAINKPEKDEWGCALDAFQARFSAALALEKFNNQSLLDLHAKASAANDPHMSDFLESKFLDEQVESIAEIAKMVTNLKRLGPGMGEYVFDRENFES
;
A
#
# COMPACT_ATOMS: atom_id res chain seq x y z
N MET A 1 12.05 -0.02 15.35
CA MET A 1 10.74 0.41 14.83
C MET A 1 10.76 0.33 13.31
N PHE A 2 10.84 -0.89 12.78
CA PHE A 2 11.00 -1.15 11.35
C PHE A 2 9.69 -0.93 10.58
N GLN A 3 8.56 -1.27 11.22
CA GLN A 3 7.23 -1.16 10.61
C GLN A 3 6.86 0.26 10.19
N VAL A 4 7.11 1.28 11.03
CA VAL A 4 6.85 2.69 10.69
C VAL A 4 7.55 3.12 9.39
N ASN A 5 8.77 2.64 9.17
CA ASN A 5 9.51 2.97 7.95
C ASN A 5 8.95 2.24 6.72
N ILE A 6 8.40 1.03 6.91
CA ILE A 6 7.70 0.29 5.86
C ILE A 6 6.42 1.02 5.45
N GLU A 7 5.58 1.41 6.41
CA GLU A 7 4.34 2.15 6.11
C GLU A 7 4.64 3.48 5.37
N MET A 8 5.67 4.21 5.82
CA MET A 8 6.11 5.43 5.14
C MET A 8 6.66 5.18 3.74
N TYR A 9 7.41 4.08 3.55
CA TYR A 9 7.87 3.67 2.22
C TYR A 9 6.70 3.29 1.32
N ALA A 10 5.71 2.54 1.83
CA ALA A 10 4.52 2.16 1.09
C ALA A 10 3.72 3.39 0.65
N SER A 11 3.49 4.32 1.58
CA SER A 11 2.90 5.64 1.30
C SER A 11 3.65 6.38 0.18
N TYR A 12 4.99 6.35 0.19
CA TYR A 12 5.80 7.02 -0.82
C TYR A 12 5.72 6.35 -2.19
N VAL A 13 5.70 5.01 -2.23
CA VAL A 13 5.50 4.24 -3.47
C VAL A 13 4.12 4.53 -4.06
N TYR A 14 3.07 4.53 -3.25
CA TYR A 14 1.72 4.86 -3.71
C TYR A 14 1.58 6.29 -4.21
N LEU A 15 2.24 7.25 -3.56
CA LEU A 15 2.28 8.62 -4.04
C LEU A 15 2.95 8.71 -5.42
N SER A 16 4.06 8.00 -5.61
CA SER A 16 4.73 7.94 -6.91
C SER A 16 3.83 7.31 -8.00
N MET A 17 3.04 6.28 -7.66
CA MET A 17 2.08 5.68 -8.59
C MET A 17 0.97 6.66 -8.93
N ALA A 18 0.41 7.36 -7.94
CA ALA A 18 -0.64 8.37 -8.16
C ALA A 18 -0.17 9.45 -9.14
N MET A 19 1.00 10.05 -8.90
CA MET A 19 1.55 11.11 -9.75
C MET A 19 1.86 10.62 -11.16
N TYR A 20 2.19 9.34 -11.34
CA TYR A 20 2.36 8.77 -12.68
C TYR A 20 1.03 8.74 -13.45
N PHE A 21 -0.05 8.28 -12.83
CA PHE A 21 -1.35 8.15 -13.49
C PHE A 21 -2.04 9.49 -13.79
N ASP A 22 -1.61 10.55 -13.09
CA ASP A 22 -2.08 11.92 -13.29
C ASP A 22 -1.40 12.66 -14.46
N ARG A 23 -0.35 12.08 -15.06
CA ARG A 23 0.37 12.70 -16.18
C ARG A 23 -0.53 12.85 -17.40
N ASP A 24 -0.29 13.88 -18.21
CA ASP A 24 -1.04 14.17 -19.44
C ASP A 24 -0.90 13.07 -20.51
N ASP A 25 0.23 12.34 -20.51
CA ASP A 25 0.50 11.23 -21.43
C ASP A 25 0.01 9.86 -20.93
N VAL A 26 -0.62 9.80 -19.74
CA VAL A 26 -1.24 8.60 -19.16
C VAL A 26 -2.74 8.79 -18.93
N ALA A 27 -3.12 9.88 -18.27
CA ALA A 27 -4.48 10.39 -18.11
C ALA A 27 -5.51 9.37 -17.55
N LEU A 28 -5.19 8.72 -16.42
CA LEU A 28 -6.10 7.81 -15.69
C LEU A 28 -6.42 8.40 -14.30
N PRO A 29 -7.32 9.40 -14.24
CA PRO A 29 -7.50 10.24 -13.05
C PRO A 29 -8.11 9.49 -11.85
N ASN A 30 -8.97 8.50 -12.09
CA ASN A 30 -9.60 7.75 -10.99
C ASN A 30 -8.62 6.75 -10.37
N VAL A 31 -7.78 6.13 -11.19
CA VAL A 31 -6.66 5.30 -10.72
C VAL A 31 -5.67 6.15 -9.93
N SER A 32 -5.31 7.34 -10.42
CA SER A 32 -4.48 8.32 -9.71
C SER A 32 -5.07 8.64 -8.33
N LYS A 33 -6.37 8.97 -8.28
CA LYS A 33 -7.09 9.28 -7.04
C LYS A 33 -7.10 8.10 -6.06
N TRP A 34 -7.30 6.88 -6.55
CA TRP A 34 -7.27 5.67 -5.70
C TRP A 34 -5.89 5.46 -5.08
N PHE A 35 -4.82 5.52 -5.87
CA PHE A 35 -3.45 5.42 -5.36
C PHE A 35 -3.10 6.55 -4.38
N ARG A 36 -3.60 7.76 -4.61
CA ARG A 36 -3.43 8.87 -3.68
C ARG A 36 -4.11 8.58 -2.34
N LYS A 37 -5.31 8.02 -2.36
CA LYS A 37 -6.02 7.59 -1.14
C LYS A 37 -5.23 6.50 -0.39
N GLN A 38 -4.71 5.49 -1.09
CA GLN A 38 -3.86 4.45 -0.49
C GLN A 38 -2.58 5.05 0.14
N SER A 39 -1.96 6.03 -0.52
CA SER A 39 -0.82 6.76 0.05
C SER A 39 -1.16 7.48 1.36
N ASP A 40 -2.34 8.09 1.43
CA ASP A 40 -2.82 8.77 2.62
C ASP A 40 -3.12 7.78 3.76
N GLU A 41 -3.76 6.65 3.47
CA GLU A 41 -4.05 5.57 4.42
C GLU A 41 -2.77 4.98 5.03
N GLU A 42 -1.76 4.65 4.21
CA GLU A 42 -0.48 4.12 4.72
C GLU A 42 0.29 5.15 5.57
N ARG A 43 0.15 6.44 5.27
CA ARG A 43 0.71 7.49 6.13
C ARG A 43 -0.01 7.52 7.49
N GLU A 44 -1.32 7.32 7.50
CA GLU A 44 -2.08 7.21 8.75
C GLU A 44 -1.68 5.98 9.57
N HIS A 45 -1.43 4.84 8.92
CA HIS A 45 -0.88 3.63 9.53
C HIS A 45 0.46 3.90 10.22
N ALA A 46 1.39 4.57 9.52
CA ALA A 46 2.67 4.96 10.09
C ALA A 46 2.49 5.83 11.35
N ILE A 47 1.61 6.83 11.29
CA ILE A 47 1.32 7.73 12.42
C ILE A 47 0.66 6.97 13.58
N ARG A 48 -0.23 6.02 13.29
CA ARG A 48 -0.90 5.16 14.28
C ARG A 48 0.14 4.36 15.08
N LEU A 49 1.12 3.76 14.42
CA LEU A 49 2.24 3.06 15.05
C LEU A 49 3.12 4.01 15.89
N MET A 50 3.43 5.20 15.39
CA MET A 50 4.21 6.20 16.16
C MET A 50 3.47 6.63 17.43
N LYS A 51 2.16 6.86 17.34
CA LYS A 51 1.30 7.18 18.50
C LYS A 51 1.29 6.03 19.50
N PHE A 52 1.15 4.79 19.02
CA PHE A 52 1.19 3.61 19.87
C PHE A 52 2.53 3.45 20.60
N GLN A 53 3.66 3.70 19.92
CA GLN A 53 4.97 3.69 20.57
C GLN A 53 5.04 4.71 21.70
N ASN A 54 4.64 5.96 21.44
CA ASN A 54 4.65 7.01 22.45
C ASN A 54 3.75 6.66 23.64
N LEU A 55 2.57 6.06 23.37
CA LEU A 55 1.65 5.58 24.40
C LEU A 55 2.29 4.53 25.32
N ARG A 56 3.12 3.65 24.76
CA ARG A 56 3.84 2.60 25.50
C ARG A 56 5.13 3.09 26.16
N GLY A 57 5.41 4.41 26.12
CA GLY A 57 6.62 5.02 26.68
C GLY A 57 7.88 4.79 25.85
N GLY A 58 7.75 4.25 24.65
CA GLY A 58 8.87 4.10 23.72
C GLY A 58 9.19 5.39 23.00
N SER A 59 10.37 5.47 22.40
CA SER A 59 10.77 6.61 21.55
C SER A 59 10.64 6.25 20.07
N VAL A 60 10.13 7.18 19.28
CA VAL A 60 10.09 7.08 17.80
C VAL A 60 11.48 7.43 17.28
N VAL A 61 12.06 6.54 16.48
CA VAL A 61 13.33 6.78 15.77
C VAL A 61 13.07 6.65 14.27
N LEU A 62 13.00 7.79 13.58
CA LEU A 62 12.78 7.83 12.14
C LEU A 62 14.08 7.49 11.39
N GLN A 63 13.94 6.90 10.21
CA GLN A 63 15.04 6.56 9.31
C GLN A 63 14.81 7.21 7.95
N ALA A 64 15.82 7.15 7.10
CA ALA A 64 15.65 7.56 5.71
C ALA A 64 14.62 6.66 5.01
N ILE A 65 13.70 7.28 4.28
CA ILE A 65 12.76 6.59 3.40
C ILE A 65 13.45 6.49 2.04
N ASN A 66 13.71 5.27 1.59
CA ASN A 66 14.30 5.05 0.28
C ASN A 66 13.32 5.49 -0.81
N LYS A 67 13.85 6.02 -1.91
CA LYS A 67 13.01 6.28 -3.08
C LYS A 67 12.41 4.97 -3.61
N PRO A 68 11.22 5.00 -4.23
CA PRO A 68 10.68 3.86 -4.96
C PRO A 68 11.70 3.31 -5.97
N GLU A 69 11.75 1.99 -6.14
CA GLU A 69 12.77 1.36 -7.00
C GLU A 69 12.69 1.74 -8.48
N LYS A 70 11.55 2.28 -8.95
CA LYS A 70 11.40 2.70 -10.35
C LYS A 70 10.83 4.12 -10.41
N ASP A 71 11.55 4.98 -11.13
CA ASP A 71 11.16 6.38 -11.40
C ASP A 71 10.32 6.48 -12.70
N GLU A 72 10.65 5.64 -13.68
CA GLU A 72 9.90 5.46 -14.91
C GLU A 72 9.39 4.02 -14.99
N TRP A 73 8.09 3.85 -15.22
CA TRP A 73 7.52 2.55 -15.46
C TRP A 73 6.81 2.62 -16.81
N GLY A 74 7.37 1.98 -17.83
CA GLY A 74 7.16 2.28 -19.25
C GLY A 74 5.72 2.30 -19.77
N CYS A 75 5.57 2.56 -21.07
CA CYS A 75 4.32 3.00 -21.68
C CYS A 75 3.43 1.87 -22.25
N ALA A 76 3.75 0.59 -22.06
CA ALA A 76 2.98 -0.53 -22.61
C ALA A 76 2.14 -1.21 -21.51
N LEU A 77 1.02 -1.88 -21.81
CA LEU A 77 0.09 -2.41 -20.78
C LEU A 77 0.67 -3.42 -19.78
N ASP A 78 1.88 -3.92 -20.02
CA ASP A 78 2.71 -4.56 -18.99
C ASP A 78 2.89 -3.66 -17.77
N ALA A 79 2.91 -2.35 -17.95
CA ALA A 79 3.19 -1.36 -16.93
C ALA A 79 1.96 -1.02 -16.07
N PHE A 80 0.73 -1.11 -16.58
CA PHE A 80 -0.47 -0.94 -15.75
C PHE A 80 -0.66 -2.16 -14.85
N GLN A 81 -0.64 -3.35 -15.44
CA GLN A 81 -0.73 -4.60 -14.68
C GLN A 81 0.46 -4.80 -13.74
N ALA A 82 1.68 -4.43 -14.15
CA ALA A 82 2.85 -4.48 -13.27
C ALA A 82 2.73 -3.51 -12.09
N ARG A 83 2.06 -2.37 -12.23
CA ARG A 83 1.83 -1.44 -11.11
C ARG A 83 0.90 -2.02 -10.06
N PHE A 84 -0.25 -2.55 -10.46
CA PHE A 84 -1.14 -3.24 -9.51
C PHE A 84 -0.50 -4.52 -8.94
N SER A 85 0.34 -5.20 -9.72
CA SER A 85 1.10 -6.36 -9.21
C SER A 85 2.19 -5.93 -8.22
N ALA A 86 2.82 -4.77 -8.43
CA ALA A 86 3.80 -4.21 -7.50
C ALA A 86 3.13 -3.71 -6.22
N ALA A 87 1.97 -3.06 -6.32
CA ALA A 87 1.13 -2.71 -5.17
C ALA A 87 0.74 -3.97 -4.37
N LEU A 88 0.28 -5.02 -5.06
CA LEU A 88 -0.04 -6.29 -4.40
C LEU A 88 1.16 -6.93 -3.71
N ALA A 89 2.35 -6.85 -4.31
CA ALA A 89 3.57 -7.37 -3.71
C ALA A 89 4.00 -6.53 -2.48
N LEU A 90 3.83 -5.21 -2.56
CA LEU A 90 4.08 -4.29 -1.46
C LEU A 90 3.15 -4.59 -0.28
N GLU A 91 1.85 -4.76 -0.50
CA GLU A 91 0.91 -5.12 0.57
C GLU A 91 1.21 -6.46 1.20
N LYS A 92 1.55 -7.47 0.39
CA LYS A 92 1.96 -8.78 0.92
C LYS A 92 3.22 -8.69 1.77
N PHE A 93 4.19 -7.87 1.36
CA PHE A 93 5.39 -7.62 2.13
C PHE A 93 5.07 -6.90 3.44
N ASN A 94 4.21 -5.87 3.38
CA ASN A 94 3.78 -5.12 4.55
C ASN A 94 3.06 -6.03 5.56
N ASN A 95 2.09 -6.83 5.10
CA ASN A 95 1.40 -7.83 5.90
C ASN A 95 2.35 -8.88 6.50
N GLN A 96 3.34 -9.37 5.75
CA GLN A 96 4.32 -10.31 6.30
C GLN A 96 5.14 -9.66 7.43
N SER A 97 5.54 -8.40 7.28
CA SER A 97 6.24 -7.66 8.34
C SER A 97 5.38 -7.48 9.60
N LEU A 98 4.07 -7.25 9.43
CA LEU A 98 3.12 -7.19 10.55
C LEU A 98 2.96 -8.53 11.26
N LEU A 99 2.88 -9.65 10.51
CA LEU A 99 2.86 -11.00 11.08
C LEU A 99 4.15 -11.32 11.85
N ASP A 100 5.31 -10.93 11.31
CA ASP A 100 6.59 -11.10 11.99
C ASP A 100 6.67 -10.26 13.28
N LEU A 101 6.08 -9.05 13.26
CA LEU A 101 5.98 -8.18 14.43
C LEU A 101 5.04 -8.76 15.49
N HIS A 102 3.91 -9.33 15.06
CA HIS A 102 2.96 -10.03 15.93
C HIS A 102 3.60 -11.26 16.58
N ALA A 103 4.34 -12.06 15.81
CA ALA A 103 5.08 -13.21 16.35
C ALA A 103 6.10 -12.77 17.41
N LYS A 104 6.79 -11.64 17.21
CA LYS A 104 7.71 -11.06 18.21
C LYS A 104 6.98 -10.57 19.45
N ALA A 105 5.83 -9.91 19.30
CA ALA A 105 5.00 -9.48 20.43
C ALA A 105 4.52 -10.68 21.26
N SER A 106 4.07 -11.73 20.59
CA SER A 106 3.64 -12.98 21.22
C SER A 106 4.79 -13.67 21.95
N ALA A 107 5.97 -13.78 21.35
CA ALA A 107 7.16 -14.35 21.99
C ALA A 107 7.62 -13.53 23.22
N ALA A 108 7.37 -12.22 23.22
CA ALA A 108 7.65 -11.32 24.34
C ALA A 108 6.54 -11.27 25.40
N ASN A 109 5.44 -12.03 25.23
CA ASN A 109 4.24 -11.97 26.06
C ASN A 109 3.66 -10.54 26.17
N ASP A 110 3.58 -9.81 25.05
CA ASP A 110 2.95 -8.48 24.97
C ASP A 110 1.55 -8.59 24.33
N PRO A 111 0.51 -8.96 25.11
CA PRO A 111 -0.84 -9.15 24.57
C PRO A 111 -1.47 -7.86 24.05
N HIS A 112 -1.09 -6.70 24.60
CA HIS A 112 -1.63 -5.42 24.16
C HIS A 112 -1.05 -5.01 22.79
N MET A 113 0.21 -5.34 22.51
CA MET A 113 0.77 -5.18 21.16
C MET A 113 0.12 -6.15 20.17
N SER A 114 -0.08 -7.42 20.54
CA SER A 114 -0.75 -8.39 19.68
C SER A 114 -2.18 -7.95 19.32
N ASP A 115 -2.99 -7.57 20.31
CA ASP A 115 -4.36 -7.06 20.12
C ASP A 115 -4.38 -5.78 19.26
N PHE A 116 -3.42 -4.87 19.46
CA PHE A 116 -3.30 -3.67 18.65
C PHE A 116 -3.02 -3.99 17.17
N LEU A 117 -2.15 -4.94 16.87
CA LEU A 117 -1.86 -5.35 15.50
C LEU A 117 -3.07 -6.06 14.86
N GLU A 118 -3.72 -6.95 15.59
CA GLU A 118 -4.91 -7.67 15.14
C GLU A 118 -6.04 -6.68 14.81
N SER A 119 -6.39 -5.81 15.76
CA SER A 119 -7.56 -4.92 15.66
C SER A 119 -7.39 -3.70 14.75
N LYS A 120 -6.16 -3.34 14.38
CA LYS A 120 -5.86 -2.10 13.63
C LYS A 120 -5.12 -2.32 12.32
N PHE A 121 -4.67 -3.53 12.01
CA PHE A 121 -3.85 -3.76 10.82
C PHE A 121 -4.15 -5.08 10.11
N LEU A 122 -4.20 -6.21 10.82
CA LEU A 122 -4.25 -7.52 10.14
C LEU A 122 -5.52 -7.74 9.31
N ASP A 123 -6.68 -7.33 9.82
CA ASP A 123 -7.93 -7.41 9.05
C ASP A 123 -7.92 -6.45 7.85
N GLU A 124 -7.51 -5.20 8.05
CA GLU A 124 -7.37 -4.18 7.00
C GLU A 124 -6.44 -4.68 5.87
N GLN A 125 -5.34 -5.35 6.22
CA GLN A 125 -4.39 -5.89 5.23
C GLN A 125 -4.95 -7.04 4.40
N VAL A 126 -5.72 -7.94 5.00
CA VAL A 126 -6.34 -9.04 4.25
C VAL A 126 -7.37 -8.49 3.26
N GLU A 127 -8.14 -7.49 3.66
CA GLU A 127 -9.12 -6.81 2.79
C GLU A 127 -8.43 -6.07 1.63
N SER A 128 -7.39 -5.28 1.91
CA SER A 128 -6.61 -4.55 0.89
C SER A 128 -5.96 -5.50 -0.13
N ILE A 129 -5.30 -6.57 0.35
CA ILE A 129 -4.70 -7.59 -0.52
C ILE A 129 -5.76 -8.23 -1.43
N ALA A 130 -6.95 -8.52 -0.89
CA ALA A 130 -8.04 -9.12 -1.65
C ALA A 130 -8.61 -8.15 -2.70
N GLU A 131 -8.75 -6.86 -2.37
CA GLU A 131 -9.18 -5.81 -3.28
C GLU A 131 -8.22 -5.68 -4.46
N ILE A 132 -6.92 -5.48 -4.19
CA ILE A 132 -5.89 -5.31 -5.22
C ILE A 132 -5.76 -6.59 -6.07
N ALA A 133 -5.85 -7.78 -5.48
CA ALA A 133 -5.80 -9.04 -6.23
C ALA A 133 -6.98 -9.19 -7.22
N LYS A 134 -8.18 -8.72 -6.84
CA LYS A 134 -9.34 -8.67 -7.74
C LYS A 134 -9.09 -7.66 -8.87
N MET A 135 -8.55 -6.48 -8.57
CA MET A 135 -8.18 -5.49 -9.58
C MET A 135 -7.18 -6.04 -10.60
N VAL A 136 -6.10 -6.68 -10.14
CA VAL A 136 -5.10 -7.35 -11.01
C VAL A 136 -5.78 -8.37 -11.93
N THR A 137 -6.71 -9.16 -11.39
CA THR A 137 -7.46 -10.16 -12.18
C THR A 137 -8.36 -9.51 -13.23
N ASN A 138 -9.06 -8.43 -12.89
CA ASN A 138 -9.92 -7.72 -13.83
C ASN A 138 -9.12 -7.07 -14.95
N LEU A 139 -7.99 -6.46 -14.64
CA LEU A 139 -7.10 -5.86 -15.64
C LEU A 139 -6.56 -6.87 -16.63
N LYS A 140 -6.16 -8.06 -16.15
CA LYS A 140 -5.76 -9.18 -17.01
C LYS A 140 -6.86 -9.61 -17.98
N ARG A 141 -8.14 -9.48 -17.59
CA ARG A 141 -9.29 -9.84 -18.43
C ARG A 141 -9.62 -8.76 -19.45
N LEU A 142 -9.53 -7.49 -19.05
CA LEU A 142 -9.89 -6.33 -19.87
C LEU A 142 -8.87 -6.04 -20.98
N GLY A 143 -7.58 -6.29 -20.71
CA GLY A 143 -6.51 -6.06 -21.68
C GLY A 143 -6.20 -4.56 -21.90
N PRO A 144 -5.29 -4.25 -22.85
CA PRO A 144 -4.80 -2.88 -23.09
C PRO A 144 -5.84 -1.85 -23.53
N GLY A 145 -5.49 -0.57 -23.34
CA GLY A 145 -6.07 0.54 -24.08
C GLY A 145 -7.51 0.78 -23.65
N MET A 146 -8.47 0.26 -24.42
CA MET A 146 -9.88 0.38 -24.04
C MET A 146 -10.17 -0.29 -22.70
N GLY A 147 -9.49 -1.39 -22.37
CA GLY A 147 -9.66 -2.06 -21.08
C GLY A 147 -9.20 -1.23 -19.88
N GLU A 148 -8.07 -0.52 -20.00
CA GLU A 148 -7.54 0.39 -18.97
C GLU A 148 -8.46 1.60 -18.78
N TYR A 149 -8.96 2.16 -19.89
CA TYR A 149 -9.92 3.25 -19.86
C TYR A 149 -11.24 2.85 -19.17
N VAL A 150 -11.79 1.68 -19.51
CA VAL A 150 -13.00 1.15 -18.86
C VAL A 150 -12.75 0.87 -17.39
N PHE A 151 -11.58 0.33 -17.03
CA PHE A 151 -11.22 0.08 -15.65
C PHE A 151 -11.15 1.38 -14.82
N ASP A 152 -10.52 2.43 -15.34
CA ASP A 152 -10.46 3.73 -14.68
C ASP A 152 -11.85 4.33 -14.45
N ARG A 153 -12.79 4.14 -15.37
CA ARG A 153 -14.17 4.63 -15.24
C ARG A 153 -15.01 3.82 -14.26
N GLU A 154 -15.05 2.50 -14.43
CA GLU A 154 -16.06 1.65 -13.78
C GLU A 154 -15.60 1.10 -12.42
N ASN A 155 -14.29 0.97 -12.19
CA ASN A 155 -13.77 0.23 -11.04
C ASN A 155 -13.56 1.12 -9.78
N PHE A 156 -13.78 2.43 -9.91
CA PHE A 156 -13.58 3.42 -8.84
C PHE A 156 -14.78 4.36 -8.67
N GLU A 157 -15.90 4.11 -9.37
CA GLU A 157 -17.16 4.81 -9.13
C GLU A 157 -17.84 4.26 -7.87
N SER A 158 -17.62 4.97 -6.76
CA SER A 158 -18.44 4.92 -5.55
C SER A 158 -18.39 6.27 -4.83
#